data_AF-A0A4Q4T894-F1
#
_entry.id   AF-A0A4Q4T894-F1
#
_cell.length_a   1.000
_cell.length_b   1.000
_cell.length_c   1.000
_cell.angle_alpha   90.00
_cell.angle_beta   90.00
_cell.angle_gamma   90.00
#
_symmetry.space_group_name_H-M   'P 1'
#
loop_
_entity.id
_entity.type
_entity.pdbx_description
1 polymer ?
#
loop_
_entity_poly.entity_id
_entity_poly.type
_entity_poly.pdbx_seq_one_letter_code
_entity_poly.pdbx_strand_id
1 'polypeptide(L)'
;MSSIQAINSQLNDIKHVIVCVDPVDLDNIWMSLWALGRAPNAHIHITLSPRVLDLRVPTFAELFENLMAKVGSRSMLNVLEKNAEEVYDLLGDESLQDYFARDATFQNDPHTRTHIALYMALSALRFAQKFSSKGHASSRYTFYWDPRSMETIIPGIHHSTHVNDYLYACSDEDRRESNQCLHLRGPEREKKMVAIMERTANRLAEQLGYQKPADILHPIEELIKLFKGPVAGTQSLVLGGGPFTEMVRLLAETGLVPLAIVAMARTWYADVNIFANNYNDLMDLDAAMEIEKIAKKRAIPTWFFPTECAKAKVQDGKVLRACPWDFATEKLITIFEDAGDMESYEQAGAFTRETMTLAKIHMFDVLTVVPLALPSSLPYRRAESYWDQVKEQRVIRIKEAPDGPINVFYPDKEAMEASKQMAMKEISYVLSPVRGN
;
A
#
# COMPACT_ATOMS: atom_id res chain seq x y z
N MET A 1 -21.74 21.48 7.75
CA MET A 1 -21.43 20.06 7.43
C MET A 1 -19.93 19.94 7.38
N SER A 2 -19.34 18.91 7.98
CA SER A 2 -17.90 18.67 7.78
C SER A 2 -17.66 18.36 6.30
N SER A 3 -16.52 18.76 5.74
CA SER A 3 -16.25 18.58 4.31
C SER A 3 -16.22 17.10 3.89
N ILE A 4 -16.00 16.17 4.83
CA ILE A 4 -16.07 14.72 4.58
C ILE A 4 -17.51 14.18 4.45
N GLN A 5 -18.49 14.79 5.14
CA GLN A 5 -19.91 14.46 4.93
C GLN A 5 -20.37 14.83 3.51
N ALA A 6 -19.84 15.94 2.98
CA ALA A 6 -20.15 16.35 1.62
C ALA A 6 -19.60 15.36 0.58
N ILE A 7 -18.44 14.74 0.83
CA ILE A 7 -17.89 13.70 -0.03
C ILE A 7 -18.82 12.49 -0.04
N ASN A 8 -19.22 12.00 1.15
CA ASN A 8 -20.13 10.85 1.28
C ASN A 8 -21.42 11.03 0.47
N SER A 9 -22.03 12.22 0.53
CA SER A 9 -23.26 12.52 -0.22
C SER A 9 -23.09 12.54 -1.73
N GLN A 10 -21.86 12.67 -2.22
CA GLN A 10 -21.54 12.80 -3.65
C GLN A 10 -20.93 11.53 -4.24
N LEU A 11 -20.71 10.46 -3.45
CA LEU A 11 -20.06 9.24 -3.92
C LEU A 11 -20.77 8.60 -5.14
N ASN A 12 -22.09 8.71 -5.20
CA ASN A 12 -22.90 8.20 -6.33
C ASN A 12 -22.78 9.06 -7.60
N ASP A 13 -22.35 10.31 -7.48
CA ASP A 13 -22.29 11.27 -8.59
C ASP A 13 -20.88 11.33 -9.22
N ILE A 14 -19.86 10.86 -8.49
CA ILE A 14 -18.47 10.76 -8.97
C ILE A 14 -18.41 9.93 -10.26
N LYS A 15 -17.66 10.45 -11.25
CA LYS A 15 -17.45 9.78 -12.54
C LYS A 15 -16.14 9.02 -12.59
N HIS A 16 -15.14 9.48 -11.84
CA HIS A 16 -13.82 8.87 -11.82
C HIS A 16 -13.28 8.76 -10.39
N VAL A 17 -12.75 7.60 -10.03
CA VAL A 17 -11.94 7.45 -8.81
C VAL A 17 -10.55 7.04 -9.24
N ILE A 18 -9.53 7.75 -8.78
CA ILE A 18 -8.14 7.40 -8.97
C ILE A 18 -7.63 6.79 -7.67
N VAL A 19 -7.02 5.61 -7.76
CA VAL A 19 -6.50 4.85 -6.61
C VAL A 19 -5.02 4.63 -6.84
N CYS A 20 -4.17 5.29 -6.03
CA CYS A 20 -2.72 5.18 -6.10
C CYS A 20 -2.21 4.22 -5.02
N VAL A 21 -1.64 3.10 -5.44
CA VAL A 21 -1.27 1.99 -4.55
C VAL A 21 0.06 1.40 -4.98
N ASP A 22 0.73 0.71 -4.07
CA ASP A 22 1.88 -0.12 -4.42
C ASP A 22 1.45 -1.55 -4.81
N PRO A 23 2.34 -2.35 -5.44
CA PRO A 23 2.03 -3.70 -5.88
C PRO A 23 1.82 -4.66 -4.70
N VAL A 24 0.74 -5.42 -4.85
CA VAL A 24 0.20 -6.50 -3.99
C VAL A 24 0.52 -6.37 -2.50
N ASP A 25 -0.14 -5.38 -1.88
CA ASP A 25 -0.73 -5.56 -0.55
C ASP A 25 -2.21 -5.96 -0.72
N LEU A 26 -2.67 -6.99 0.01
CA LEU A 26 -4.09 -7.36 0.03
C LEU A 26 -4.96 -6.19 0.50
N ASP A 27 -4.41 -5.34 1.37
CA ASP A 27 -5.07 -4.14 1.87
C ASP A 27 -5.36 -3.11 0.76
N ASN A 28 -4.42 -2.95 -0.18
CA ASN A 28 -4.61 -2.12 -1.37
C ASN A 28 -5.69 -2.66 -2.32
N ILE A 29 -5.86 -3.99 -2.38
CA ILE A 29 -6.99 -4.62 -3.10
C ILE A 29 -8.30 -4.27 -2.40
N TRP A 30 -8.35 -4.33 -1.07
CA TRP A 30 -9.55 -4.02 -0.29
C TRP A 30 -9.96 -2.54 -0.40
N MET A 31 -9.01 -1.61 -0.39
CA MET A 31 -9.28 -0.19 -0.67
C MET A 31 -9.84 0.01 -2.09
N SER A 32 -9.32 -0.73 -3.07
CA SER A 32 -9.81 -0.64 -4.45
C SER A 32 -11.21 -1.26 -4.62
N LEU A 33 -11.51 -2.35 -3.91
CA LEU A 33 -12.86 -2.91 -3.80
C LEU A 33 -13.82 -1.92 -3.15
N TRP A 34 -13.39 -1.18 -2.14
CA TRP A 34 -14.19 -0.11 -1.55
C TRP A 34 -14.58 0.93 -2.60
N ALA A 35 -13.64 1.38 -3.44
CA ALA A 35 -13.93 2.33 -4.51
C ALA A 35 -14.95 1.76 -5.52
N LEU A 36 -14.79 0.50 -5.92
CA LEU A 36 -15.73 -0.18 -6.83
C LEU A 36 -17.14 -0.31 -6.25
N GLY A 37 -17.25 -0.62 -4.95
CA GLY A 37 -18.52 -0.82 -4.25
C GLY A 37 -19.23 0.48 -3.85
N ARG A 38 -18.48 1.54 -3.51
CA ARG A 38 -19.02 2.81 -3.01
C ARG A 38 -19.18 3.90 -4.06
N ALA A 39 -18.50 3.79 -5.20
CA ALA A 39 -18.70 4.66 -6.35
C ALA A 39 -19.24 3.84 -7.55
N PRO A 40 -20.48 3.32 -7.49
CA PRO A 40 -21.02 2.38 -8.47
C PRO A 40 -21.16 2.96 -9.89
N ASN A 41 -21.14 4.28 -10.04
CA ASN A 41 -21.22 4.96 -11.33
C ASN A 41 -19.87 5.46 -11.84
N ALA A 42 -18.80 5.26 -11.07
CA ALA A 42 -17.47 5.72 -11.43
C ALA A 42 -16.67 4.65 -12.18
N HIS A 43 -15.80 5.12 -13.06
CA HIS A 43 -14.65 4.36 -13.55
C HIS A 43 -13.50 4.45 -12.55
N ILE A 44 -12.89 3.32 -12.20
CA ILE A 44 -11.82 3.24 -11.21
C ILE A 44 -10.47 3.12 -11.91
N HIS A 45 -9.66 4.16 -11.85
CA HIS A 45 -8.32 4.21 -12.40
C HIS A 45 -7.32 3.83 -11.31
N ILE A 46 -6.61 2.71 -11.46
CA ILE A 46 -5.69 2.21 -10.44
C ILE A 46 -4.27 2.41 -10.94
N THR A 47 -3.47 3.22 -10.25
CA THR A 47 -2.05 3.39 -10.57
C THR A 47 -1.21 2.55 -9.62
N LEU A 48 -0.29 1.76 -10.16
CA LEU A 48 0.61 0.93 -9.38
C LEU A 48 2.01 1.57 -9.31
N SER A 49 2.51 1.80 -8.10
CA SER A 49 3.84 2.37 -7.82
C SER A 49 4.88 1.26 -7.68
N PRO A 50 5.95 1.18 -8.46
CA PRO A 50 6.87 0.04 -8.41
C PRO A 50 7.58 -0.07 -7.04
N ARG A 51 7.72 -1.31 -6.57
CA ARG A 51 8.63 -1.67 -5.47
C ARG A 51 9.88 -2.35 -6.05
N VAL A 52 11.01 -2.21 -5.37
CA VAL A 52 12.23 -2.93 -5.74
C VAL A 52 12.00 -4.43 -5.52
N LEU A 53 12.34 -5.25 -6.52
CA LEU A 53 12.22 -6.71 -6.49
C LEU A 53 13.52 -7.34 -6.99
N ASP A 54 14.36 -7.84 -6.07
CA ASP A 54 15.54 -8.64 -6.39
C ASP A 54 15.29 -10.13 -6.10
N LEU A 55 15.04 -10.89 -7.17
CA LEU A 55 14.75 -12.32 -7.09
C LEU A 55 15.99 -13.20 -6.82
N ARG A 56 17.19 -12.64 -6.70
CA ARG A 56 18.42 -13.39 -6.40
C ARG A 56 18.69 -13.48 -4.90
N VAL A 57 18.04 -12.66 -4.09
CA VAL A 57 18.25 -12.61 -2.64
C VAL A 57 17.09 -13.31 -1.93
N PRO A 58 17.34 -14.24 -1.00
CA PRO A 58 16.28 -14.83 -0.19
C PRO A 58 15.73 -13.80 0.81
N THR A 59 14.52 -14.04 1.32
CA THR A 59 13.88 -13.14 2.30
C THR A 59 14.61 -13.17 3.65
N PHE A 60 14.57 -12.06 4.37
CA PHE A 60 15.03 -11.87 5.74
C PHE A 60 14.27 -12.71 6.76
N ALA A 61 13.14 -13.34 6.42
CA ALA A 61 12.39 -14.18 7.35
C ALA A 61 13.30 -15.18 8.09
N GLU A 62 14.22 -15.85 7.38
CA GLU A 62 15.19 -16.80 7.97
C GLU A 62 16.23 -16.14 8.89
N LEU A 63 16.50 -14.84 8.70
CA LEU A 63 17.44 -14.06 9.49
C LEU A 63 16.77 -13.17 10.53
N PHE A 64 15.45 -12.99 10.47
CA PHE A 64 14.74 -11.96 11.21
C PHE A 64 14.90 -12.18 12.71
N GLU A 65 14.75 -13.41 13.20
CA GLU A 65 14.96 -13.75 14.60
C GLU A 65 16.42 -13.54 15.03
N ASN A 66 17.39 -13.93 14.19
CA ASN A 66 18.81 -13.77 14.48
C ASN A 66 19.22 -12.29 14.53
N LEU A 67 18.76 -11.49 13.59
CA LEU A 67 18.94 -10.04 13.58
C LEU A 67 18.23 -9.40 14.77
N MET A 68 16.97 -9.76 15.04
CA MET A 68 16.20 -9.27 16.19
C MET A 68 16.91 -9.55 17.50
N ALA A 69 17.48 -10.75 17.66
CA ALA A 69 18.25 -11.13 18.84
C ALA A 69 19.54 -10.30 18.97
N LYS A 70 20.19 -9.95 17.85
CA LYS A 70 21.42 -9.16 17.85
C LYS A 70 21.19 -7.66 18.08
N VAL A 71 20.15 -7.07 17.47
CA VAL A 71 19.98 -5.62 17.38
C VAL A 71 18.83 -5.08 18.21
N GLY A 72 17.87 -5.95 18.55
CA GLY A 72 16.61 -5.56 19.19
C GLY A 72 15.66 -4.80 18.25
N SER A 73 14.36 -4.83 18.55
CA SER A 73 13.32 -4.17 17.75
C SER A 73 13.58 -2.69 17.48
N ARG A 74 14.15 -1.97 18.46
CA ARG A 74 14.46 -0.53 18.35
C ARG A 74 15.62 -0.20 17.41
N SER A 75 16.52 -1.15 17.15
CA SER A 75 17.69 -0.92 16.28
C SER A 75 17.54 -1.60 14.93
N MET A 76 16.58 -2.51 14.77
CA MET A 76 16.23 -3.13 13.49
C MET A 76 15.93 -2.07 12.43
N LEU A 77 15.26 -1.00 12.86
CA LEU A 77 15.06 0.22 12.11
C LEU A 77 16.31 0.81 11.46
N ASN A 78 17.35 1.01 12.26
CA ASN A 78 18.58 1.62 11.75
C ASN A 78 19.27 0.66 10.78
N VAL A 79 19.13 -0.65 10.97
CA VAL A 79 19.71 -1.67 10.07
C VAL A 79 18.99 -1.69 8.72
N LEU A 80 17.65 -1.57 8.71
CA LEU A 80 16.82 -1.65 7.50
C LEU A 80 16.98 -0.45 6.56
N GLU A 81 17.49 0.66 7.06
CA GLU A 81 17.71 1.91 6.31
C GLU A 81 19.20 2.18 6.03
N LYS A 82 20.10 1.25 6.38
CA LYS A 82 21.56 1.37 6.27
C LYS A 82 22.13 0.53 5.15
N ASN A 83 23.20 0.98 4.51
CA ASN A 83 23.86 0.17 3.48
C ASN A 83 24.63 -1.02 4.09
N ALA A 84 25.09 -1.95 3.24
CA ALA A 84 25.76 -3.17 3.66
C ALA A 84 27.01 -2.96 4.54
N GLU A 85 27.81 -1.94 4.23
CA GLU A 85 29.02 -1.59 4.97
C GLU A 85 28.65 -1.08 6.37
N GLU A 86 27.66 -0.19 6.45
CA GLU A 86 27.16 0.31 7.73
C GLU A 86 26.50 -0.77 8.60
N VAL A 87 25.80 -1.73 7.98
CA VAL A 87 25.21 -2.86 8.70
C VAL A 87 26.29 -3.81 9.19
N TYR A 88 27.33 -4.04 8.39
CA TYR A 88 28.48 -4.82 8.83
C TYR A 88 29.20 -4.18 10.00
N ASP A 89 29.51 -2.89 9.90
CA ASP A 89 30.19 -2.15 10.97
C ASP A 89 29.37 -2.16 12.26
N LEU A 90 28.04 -2.14 12.14
CA LEU A 90 27.13 -2.21 13.28
C LEU A 90 27.07 -3.60 13.92
N LEU A 91 27.18 -4.68 13.13
CA LEU A 91 26.84 -6.05 13.56
C LEU A 91 28.01 -7.03 13.63
N GLY A 92 29.14 -6.72 12.99
CA GLY A 92 30.34 -7.54 12.94
C GLY A 92 30.12 -8.93 12.33
N ASP A 93 29.14 -9.09 11.44
CA ASP A 93 28.77 -10.38 10.83
C ASP A 93 28.84 -10.30 9.30
N GLU A 94 29.90 -10.87 8.74
CA GLU A 94 30.13 -10.93 7.28
C GLU A 94 29.01 -11.69 6.55
N SER A 95 28.31 -12.63 7.21
CA SER A 95 27.20 -13.35 6.57
C SER A 95 25.99 -12.46 6.29
N LEU A 96 25.86 -11.34 7.03
CA LEU A 96 24.84 -10.34 6.79
C LEU A 96 25.23 -9.39 5.66
N GLN A 97 26.52 -9.13 5.43
CA GLN A 97 26.95 -8.28 4.31
C GLN A 97 26.32 -8.73 3.00
N ASP A 98 26.32 -10.02 2.69
CA ASP A 98 25.73 -10.54 1.45
C ASP A 98 24.22 -10.28 1.28
N TYR A 99 23.48 -10.13 2.39
CA TYR A 99 22.03 -9.84 2.37
C TYR A 99 21.74 -8.36 2.16
N PHE A 100 22.62 -7.48 2.66
CA PHE A 100 22.49 -6.03 2.55
C PHE A 100 23.30 -5.45 1.37
N ALA A 101 24.31 -6.17 0.86
CA ALA A 101 25.20 -5.78 -0.24
C ALA A 101 24.59 -6.04 -1.62
N ARG A 102 23.53 -6.85 -1.67
CA ARG A 102 22.78 -7.19 -2.89
C ARG A 102 21.53 -6.35 -3.04
N ASP A 103 21.59 -5.10 -2.61
CA ASP A 103 20.54 -4.14 -2.94
C ASP A 103 20.70 -3.72 -4.39
N ALA A 104 20.11 -4.52 -5.28
CA ALA A 104 19.86 -4.08 -6.63
C ALA A 104 18.91 -2.88 -6.58
N THR A 105 19.46 -1.69 -6.77
CA THR A 105 18.64 -0.50 -6.96
C THR A 105 18.08 -0.49 -8.38
N PHE A 106 16.96 0.21 -8.58
CA PHE A 106 16.38 0.43 -9.90
C PHE A 106 17.37 1.03 -10.92
N GLN A 107 18.33 1.80 -10.41
CA GLN A 107 19.30 2.57 -11.19
C GLN A 107 20.51 1.73 -11.63
N ASN A 108 20.85 0.68 -10.88
CA ASN A 108 22.13 -0.02 -11.05
C ASN A 108 22.00 -1.46 -11.56
N ASP A 109 20.78 -2.00 -11.67
CA ASP A 109 20.56 -3.37 -12.17
C ASP A 109 19.47 -3.48 -13.26
N PRO A 110 19.86 -3.76 -14.52
CA PRO A 110 18.92 -4.02 -15.61
C PRO A 110 17.98 -5.22 -15.37
N HIS A 111 18.41 -6.26 -14.65
CA HIS A 111 17.58 -7.45 -14.39
C HIS A 111 16.36 -7.11 -13.54
N THR A 112 16.56 -6.29 -12.50
CA THR A 112 15.51 -5.78 -11.63
C THR A 112 14.41 -5.07 -12.43
N ARG A 113 14.78 -4.23 -13.42
CA ARG A 113 13.80 -3.49 -14.25
C ARG A 113 12.86 -4.42 -15.04
N THR A 114 13.39 -5.51 -15.59
CA THR A 114 12.58 -6.48 -16.33
C THR A 114 11.64 -7.26 -15.41
N HIS A 115 12.12 -7.68 -14.24
CA HIS A 115 11.28 -8.41 -13.26
C HIS A 115 10.18 -7.54 -12.68
N ILE A 116 10.43 -6.24 -12.50
CA ILE A 116 9.41 -5.30 -12.04
C ILE A 116 8.27 -5.24 -13.05
N ALA A 117 8.52 -5.12 -14.34
CA ALA A 117 7.45 -5.08 -15.34
C ALA A 117 6.54 -6.34 -15.26
N LEU A 118 7.13 -7.53 -15.09
CA LEU A 118 6.38 -8.77 -14.87
C LEU A 118 5.60 -8.71 -13.54
N TYR A 119 6.23 -8.25 -12.47
CA TYR A 119 5.61 -8.13 -11.16
C TYR A 119 4.43 -7.15 -11.13
N MET A 120 4.55 -6.00 -11.80
CA MET A 120 3.45 -5.04 -11.96
C MET A 120 2.28 -5.67 -12.72
N ALA A 121 2.57 -6.42 -13.80
CA ALA A 121 1.53 -7.10 -14.59
C ALA A 121 0.82 -8.18 -13.76
N LEU A 122 1.60 -8.99 -13.06
CA LEU A 122 1.09 -10.00 -12.12
C LEU A 122 0.23 -9.36 -11.01
N SER A 123 0.64 -8.20 -10.51
CA SER A 123 -0.10 -7.43 -9.50
C SER A 123 -1.46 -6.99 -10.02
N ALA A 124 -1.51 -6.36 -11.20
CA ALA A 124 -2.77 -5.96 -11.83
C ALA A 124 -3.69 -7.16 -12.11
N LEU A 125 -3.15 -8.29 -12.56
CA LEU A 125 -3.91 -9.52 -12.79
C LEU A 125 -4.56 -10.05 -11.51
N ARG A 126 -3.88 -9.95 -10.37
CA ARG A 126 -4.43 -10.35 -9.06
C ARG A 126 -5.55 -9.45 -8.60
N PHE A 127 -5.41 -8.13 -8.78
CA PHE A 127 -6.50 -7.19 -8.52
C PHE A 127 -7.72 -7.54 -9.39
N ALA A 128 -7.52 -7.70 -10.70
CA ALA A 128 -8.59 -8.07 -11.62
C ALA A 128 -9.25 -9.42 -11.28
N GLN A 129 -8.47 -10.43 -10.92
CA GLN A 129 -8.99 -11.73 -10.46
C GLN A 129 -9.89 -11.55 -9.24
N LYS A 130 -9.44 -10.76 -8.25
CA LYS A 130 -10.22 -10.51 -7.04
C LYS A 130 -11.49 -9.69 -7.33
N PHE A 131 -11.41 -8.68 -8.19
CA PHE A 131 -12.57 -7.88 -8.57
C PHE A 131 -13.60 -8.73 -9.31
N SER A 132 -13.15 -9.58 -10.23
CA SER A 132 -14.00 -10.51 -10.97
C SER A 132 -14.67 -11.51 -10.02
N SER A 133 -13.94 -12.08 -9.05
CA SER A 133 -14.53 -13.02 -8.07
C SER A 133 -15.55 -12.36 -7.14
N LYS A 134 -15.51 -11.04 -7.00
CA LYS A 134 -16.52 -10.24 -6.29
C LYS A 134 -17.64 -9.72 -7.18
N GLY A 135 -17.64 -10.04 -8.47
CA GLY A 135 -18.71 -9.68 -9.41
C GLY A 135 -18.56 -8.30 -10.04
N HIS A 136 -17.38 -7.67 -9.95
CA HIS A 136 -17.12 -6.41 -10.64
C HIS A 136 -16.67 -6.65 -12.09
N ALA A 137 -17.34 -5.98 -13.03
CA ALA A 137 -17.01 -6.07 -14.45
C ALA A 137 -15.66 -5.41 -14.77
N SER A 138 -14.88 -6.00 -15.68
CA SER A 138 -13.59 -5.45 -16.12
C SER A 138 -13.69 -4.07 -16.77
N SER A 139 -14.85 -3.70 -17.30
CA SER A 139 -15.12 -2.36 -17.85
C SER A 139 -15.16 -1.26 -16.79
N ARG A 140 -15.20 -1.58 -15.50
CA ARG A 140 -15.27 -0.62 -14.39
C ARG A 140 -13.92 -0.13 -13.91
N TYR A 141 -12.82 -0.73 -14.36
CA TYR A 141 -11.49 -0.38 -13.89
C TYR A 141 -10.43 -0.44 -14.98
N THR A 142 -9.32 0.27 -14.77
CA THR A 142 -8.13 0.21 -15.63
C THR A 142 -6.88 0.38 -14.79
N PHE A 143 -5.85 -0.44 -15.05
CA PHE A 143 -4.57 -0.37 -14.36
C PHE A 143 -3.56 0.44 -15.16
N TYR A 144 -2.81 1.28 -14.45
CA TYR A 144 -1.77 2.11 -15.01
C TYR A 144 -0.48 1.93 -14.22
N TRP A 145 0.65 2.11 -14.90
CA TRP A 145 1.94 2.22 -14.23
C TRP A 145 2.89 3.14 -15.01
N ASP A 146 3.95 3.58 -14.35
CA ASP A 146 5.01 4.39 -14.94
C ASP A 146 6.39 3.78 -14.69
N PRO A 147 7.10 3.35 -15.74
CA PRO A 147 8.48 2.91 -15.61
C PRO A 147 9.42 3.98 -15.01
N ARG A 148 9.09 5.26 -15.15
CA ARG A 148 9.91 6.37 -14.63
C ARG A 148 9.82 6.51 -13.12
N SER A 149 8.79 5.97 -12.46
CA SER A 149 8.73 5.97 -11.00
C SER A 149 9.88 5.19 -10.35
N MET A 150 10.49 4.27 -11.10
CA MET A 150 11.72 3.58 -10.69
C MET A 150 12.92 4.54 -10.52
N GLU A 151 12.87 5.76 -11.06
CA GLU A 151 13.95 6.74 -10.94
C GLU A 151 13.85 7.55 -9.64
N THR A 152 12.66 7.67 -9.07
CA THR A 152 12.36 8.56 -7.93
C THR A 152 12.05 7.82 -6.64
N ILE A 153 11.44 6.64 -6.73
CA ILE A 153 11.15 5.83 -5.54
C ILE A 153 12.47 5.34 -4.96
N ILE A 154 12.71 5.68 -3.69
CA ILE A 154 13.93 5.31 -2.98
C ILE A 154 13.95 3.76 -2.89
N PRO A 155 15.06 3.11 -3.25
CA PRO A 155 15.38 1.76 -2.80
C PRO A 155 15.63 1.82 -1.28
N GLY A 156 14.56 2.01 -0.52
CA GLY A 156 14.66 2.47 0.88
C GLY A 156 14.54 1.35 1.90
N ILE A 157 14.15 0.17 1.47
CA ILE A 157 14.08 -1.01 2.31
C ILE A 157 14.67 -2.16 1.51
N HIS A 158 15.69 -2.81 2.06
CA HIS A 158 16.27 -4.03 1.50
C HIS A 158 15.14 -4.98 1.06
N HIS A 159 15.05 -5.32 -0.23
CA HIS A 159 13.93 -6.10 -0.76
C HIS A 159 13.71 -7.42 -0.01
N SER A 160 14.80 -8.02 0.48
CA SER A 160 14.75 -9.21 1.30
C SER A 160 13.82 -9.05 2.53
N THR A 161 13.51 -7.84 3.01
CA THR A 161 12.73 -7.63 4.25
C THR A 161 11.23 -7.69 3.98
N HIS A 162 10.88 -7.63 2.70
CA HIS A 162 9.52 -7.82 2.23
C HIS A 162 9.29 -9.31 1.99
N VAL A 163 8.04 -9.73 2.21
CA VAL A 163 7.64 -11.09 1.88
C VAL A 163 7.72 -11.33 0.38
N ASN A 164 7.70 -12.61 0.03
CA ASN A 164 7.53 -13.07 -1.34
C ASN A 164 6.08 -12.84 -1.82
N ASP A 165 5.56 -11.62 -1.74
CA ASP A 165 4.21 -11.25 -2.18
C ASP A 165 4.00 -11.55 -3.68
N TYR A 166 5.07 -11.60 -4.46
CA TYR A 166 5.10 -12.09 -5.83
C TYR A 166 4.73 -13.58 -5.97
N LEU A 167 4.58 -14.35 -4.88
CA LEU A 167 4.05 -15.72 -4.84
C LEU A 167 2.55 -15.81 -4.49
N TYR A 168 1.88 -14.69 -4.25
CA TYR A 168 0.44 -14.67 -3.95
C TYR A 168 -0.41 -15.23 -5.11
N ALA A 169 -1.52 -15.92 -4.81
CA ALA A 169 -2.39 -16.55 -5.81
C ALA A 169 -1.66 -17.50 -6.80
N CYS A 170 -0.47 -17.98 -6.45
CA CYS A 170 0.17 -19.11 -7.11
C CYS A 170 -0.72 -20.36 -6.97
N SER A 171 -0.62 -21.27 -7.94
CA SER A 171 -1.26 -22.58 -7.80
C SER A 171 -0.63 -23.34 -6.63
N ASP A 172 -1.30 -24.37 -6.12
CA ASP A 172 -0.70 -25.24 -5.09
C ASP A 172 0.61 -25.88 -5.54
N GLU A 173 0.75 -26.14 -6.84
CA GLU A 173 1.97 -26.66 -7.43
C GLU A 173 3.08 -25.61 -7.45
N ASP A 174 2.80 -24.41 -7.98
CA ASP A 174 3.74 -23.28 -7.98
C ASP A 174 4.18 -22.91 -6.56
N ARG A 175 3.27 -22.99 -5.59
CA ARG A 175 3.56 -22.76 -4.16
C ARG A 175 4.45 -23.85 -3.56
N ARG A 176 4.25 -25.11 -3.94
CA ARG A 176 5.15 -26.20 -3.50
C ARG A 176 6.55 -26.03 -4.10
N GLU A 177 6.64 -25.69 -5.37
CA GLU A 177 7.91 -25.44 -6.05
C GLU A 177 8.62 -24.21 -5.46
N SER A 178 7.89 -23.12 -5.23
CA SER A 178 8.48 -21.90 -4.66
C SER A 178 9.09 -22.18 -3.28
N ASN A 179 8.38 -22.90 -2.40
CA ASN A 179 8.87 -23.29 -1.07
C ASN A 179 10.17 -24.10 -1.12
N GLN A 180 10.36 -24.93 -2.14
CA GLN A 180 11.62 -25.68 -2.34
C GLN A 180 12.78 -24.78 -2.82
N CYS A 181 12.49 -23.55 -3.25
CA CYS A 181 13.45 -22.64 -3.86
C CYS A 181 13.71 -21.38 -3.04
N LEU A 182 12.94 -21.12 -1.97
CA LEU A 182 13.05 -19.90 -1.17
C LEU A 182 14.44 -19.69 -0.55
N HIS A 183 15.11 -20.78 -0.16
CA HIS A 183 16.44 -20.79 0.44
C HIS A 183 17.59 -20.62 -0.56
N LEU A 184 17.32 -20.75 -1.86
CA LEU A 184 18.34 -20.61 -2.91
C LEU A 184 18.82 -19.16 -2.97
N ARG A 185 19.98 -18.93 -3.61
CA ARG A 185 20.54 -17.59 -3.82
C ARG A 185 21.09 -17.42 -5.23
N GLY A 186 21.24 -16.18 -5.67
CA GLY A 186 21.87 -15.85 -6.94
C GLY A 186 21.02 -16.20 -8.17
N PRO A 187 21.64 -16.39 -9.34
CA PRO A 187 20.95 -16.61 -10.62
C PRO A 187 20.04 -17.85 -10.65
N GLU A 188 20.34 -18.88 -9.85
CA GLU A 188 19.48 -20.07 -9.78
C GLU A 188 18.12 -19.74 -9.15
N ARG A 189 18.12 -18.99 -8.03
CA ARG A 189 16.89 -18.54 -7.38
C ARG A 189 16.06 -17.69 -8.34
N GLU A 190 16.70 -16.70 -8.94
CA GLU A 190 16.09 -15.78 -9.90
C GLU A 190 15.39 -16.53 -11.02
N LYS A 191 16.11 -17.45 -11.69
CA LYS A 191 15.54 -18.26 -12.79
C LYS A 191 14.27 -19.01 -12.36
N LYS A 192 14.26 -19.63 -11.17
CA LYS A 192 13.09 -20.39 -10.68
C LYS A 192 11.94 -19.46 -10.29
N MET A 193 12.23 -18.35 -9.61
CA MET A 193 11.19 -17.39 -9.21
C MET A 193 10.55 -16.71 -10.43
N VAL A 194 11.35 -16.32 -11.42
CA VAL A 194 10.85 -15.75 -12.68
C VAL A 194 9.93 -16.76 -13.39
N ALA A 195 10.35 -18.02 -13.51
CA ALA A 195 9.52 -19.05 -14.14
C ALA A 195 8.16 -19.22 -13.43
N ILE A 196 8.14 -19.21 -12.09
CA ILE A 196 6.90 -19.28 -11.30
C ILE A 196 6.01 -18.06 -11.54
N MET A 197 6.59 -16.86 -11.53
CA MET A 197 5.87 -15.61 -11.80
C MET A 197 5.29 -15.59 -13.21
N GLU A 198 6.06 -16.00 -14.23
CA GLU A 198 5.61 -16.07 -15.62
C GLU A 198 4.47 -17.07 -15.79
N ARG A 199 4.58 -18.29 -15.23
CA ARG A 199 3.49 -19.28 -15.28
C ARG A 199 2.23 -18.76 -14.61
N THR A 200 2.37 -18.14 -13.43
CA THR A 200 1.24 -17.57 -12.69
C THR A 200 0.59 -16.43 -13.49
N ALA A 201 1.39 -15.51 -14.02
CA ALA A 201 0.91 -14.38 -14.80
C ALA A 201 0.20 -14.83 -16.09
N ASN A 202 0.79 -15.78 -16.83
CA ASN A 202 0.18 -16.32 -18.04
C ASN A 202 -1.16 -17.01 -17.76
N ARG A 203 -1.23 -17.83 -16.70
CA ARG A 203 -2.48 -18.48 -16.26
C ARG A 203 -3.55 -17.45 -15.92
N LEU A 204 -3.22 -16.41 -15.14
CA LEU A 204 -4.18 -15.38 -14.77
C LEU A 204 -4.62 -14.55 -15.97
N ALA A 205 -3.70 -14.23 -16.88
CA ALA A 205 -4.00 -13.53 -18.13
C ALA A 205 -5.01 -14.32 -18.97
N GLU A 206 -4.78 -15.62 -19.17
CA GLU A 206 -5.69 -16.52 -19.88
C GLU A 206 -7.07 -16.58 -19.21
N GLN A 207 -7.11 -16.77 -17.88
CA GLN A 207 -8.36 -16.81 -17.10
C GLN A 207 -9.18 -15.53 -17.21
N LEU A 208 -8.52 -14.38 -17.36
CA LEU A 208 -9.15 -13.06 -17.45
C LEU A 208 -9.35 -12.59 -18.91
N GLY A 209 -8.95 -13.40 -19.91
CA GLY A 209 -9.15 -13.12 -21.32
C GLY A 209 -8.13 -12.17 -21.97
N TYR A 210 -6.94 -12.01 -21.39
CA TYR A 210 -5.82 -11.26 -21.96
C TYR A 210 -4.91 -12.17 -22.81
N GLN A 211 -4.32 -11.64 -23.89
CA GLN A 211 -3.42 -12.42 -24.76
C GLN A 211 -2.04 -12.62 -24.14
N LYS A 212 -1.54 -11.59 -23.44
CA LYS A 212 -0.31 -11.64 -22.65
C LYS A 212 -0.49 -10.91 -21.33
N PRO A 213 0.26 -11.25 -20.27
CA PRO A 213 0.14 -10.58 -18.97
C PRO A 213 0.26 -9.07 -19.03
N ALA A 214 1.14 -8.54 -19.88
CA ALA A 214 1.36 -7.10 -20.00
C ALA A 214 0.15 -6.32 -20.56
N ASP A 215 -0.81 -6.97 -21.20
CA ASP A 215 -1.97 -6.29 -21.81
C ASP A 215 -2.91 -5.67 -20.79
N ILE A 216 -2.84 -6.08 -19.52
CA ILE A 216 -3.64 -5.51 -18.44
C ILE A 216 -3.15 -4.11 -18.01
N LEU A 217 -1.89 -3.79 -18.29
CA LEU A 217 -1.23 -2.57 -17.82
C LEU A 217 -1.18 -1.52 -18.91
N HIS A 218 -1.68 -0.33 -18.58
CA HIS A 218 -1.58 0.84 -19.43
C HIS A 218 -0.45 1.77 -18.95
N PRO A 219 0.20 2.50 -19.86
CA PRO A 219 1.11 3.58 -19.47
C PRO A 219 0.32 4.72 -18.82
N ILE A 220 0.84 5.31 -17.73
CA ILE A 220 0.16 6.43 -17.04
C ILE A 220 -0.07 7.65 -17.95
N GLU A 221 0.68 7.79 -19.05
CA GLU A 221 0.46 8.82 -20.07
C GLU A 221 -0.95 8.75 -20.66
N GLU A 222 -1.56 7.57 -20.75
CA GLU A 222 -2.96 7.42 -21.19
C GLU A 222 -3.92 8.03 -20.18
N LEU A 223 -3.70 7.81 -18.88
CA LEU A 223 -4.47 8.43 -17.81
C LEU A 223 -4.32 9.95 -17.83
N ILE A 224 -3.10 10.46 -17.98
CA ILE A 224 -2.81 11.90 -18.07
C ILE A 224 -3.52 12.52 -19.28
N LYS A 225 -3.46 11.87 -20.46
CA LYS A 225 -4.18 12.34 -21.66
C LYS A 225 -5.69 12.36 -21.45
N LEU A 226 -6.23 11.34 -20.77
CA LEU A 226 -7.64 11.26 -20.45
C LEU A 226 -8.09 12.48 -19.64
N PHE A 227 -7.38 12.80 -18.56
CA PHE A 227 -7.69 13.92 -17.66
C PHE A 227 -7.32 15.30 -18.21
N LYS A 228 -6.45 15.38 -19.22
CA LYS A 228 -6.20 16.61 -20.01
C LYS A 228 -7.25 16.86 -21.09
N GLY A 229 -8.01 15.83 -21.48
CA GLY A 229 -8.90 15.89 -22.63
C GLY A 229 -10.31 15.40 -22.28
N PRO A 230 -10.69 14.16 -22.68
CA PRO A 230 -12.09 13.71 -22.67
C PRO A 230 -12.82 13.83 -21.32
N VAL A 231 -12.11 13.70 -20.20
CA VAL A 231 -12.72 13.75 -18.85
C VAL A 231 -12.25 14.97 -18.05
N ALA A 232 -11.63 15.95 -18.70
CA ALA A 232 -11.20 17.18 -18.04
C ALA A 232 -12.39 17.87 -17.34
N GLY A 233 -12.19 18.27 -16.08
CA GLY A 233 -13.22 18.93 -15.26
C GLY A 233 -14.31 18.01 -14.72
N THR A 234 -14.29 16.70 -15.03
CA THR A 234 -15.22 15.75 -14.42
C THR A 234 -14.94 15.58 -12.92
N GLN A 235 -16.00 15.35 -12.16
CA GLN A 235 -15.90 15.14 -10.73
C GLN A 235 -15.15 13.83 -10.44
N SER A 236 -14.04 13.95 -9.71
CA SER A 236 -13.13 12.86 -9.42
C SER A 236 -12.78 12.78 -7.93
N LEU A 237 -12.45 11.60 -7.44
CA LEU A 237 -11.89 11.37 -6.10
C LEU A 237 -10.51 10.72 -6.24
N VAL A 238 -9.57 11.11 -5.39
CA VAL A 238 -8.22 10.52 -5.36
C VAL A 238 -8.01 9.81 -4.03
N LEU A 239 -7.63 8.54 -4.09
CA LEU A 239 -7.37 7.66 -2.94
C LEU A 239 -5.92 7.21 -2.98
N GLY A 240 -5.25 7.15 -1.82
CA GLY A 240 -3.85 6.72 -1.71
C GLY A 240 -3.64 5.66 -0.63
N GLY A 241 -3.16 4.48 -1.04
CA GLY A 241 -2.67 3.42 -0.16
C GLY A 241 -1.19 3.09 -0.38
N GLY A 242 -0.57 3.69 -1.41
CA GLY A 242 0.85 3.59 -1.70
C GLY A 242 1.56 4.95 -1.69
N PRO A 243 2.80 5.01 -2.22
CA PRO A 243 3.58 6.23 -2.37
C PRO A 243 2.86 7.32 -3.18
N PHE A 244 3.27 8.58 -2.96
CA PHE A 244 2.65 9.73 -3.62
C PHE A 244 3.15 10.01 -5.04
N THR A 245 4.11 9.24 -5.55
CA THR A 245 4.81 9.50 -6.83
C THR A 245 3.86 9.65 -8.01
N GLU A 246 2.99 8.68 -8.26
CA GLU A 246 2.02 8.68 -9.37
C GLU A 246 0.94 9.74 -9.15
N MET A 247 0.52 9.94 -7.89
CA MET A 247 -0.48 10.93 -7.52
C MET A 247 0.01 12.35 -7.83
N VAL A 248 1.23 12.69 -7.41
CA VAL A 248 1.87 13.99 -7.68
C VAL A 248 2.05 14.18 -9.17
N ARG A 249 2.54 13.17 -9.90
CA ARG A 249 2.70 13.24 -11.35
C ARG A 249 1.37 13.56 -12.03
N LEU A 250 0.33 12.78 -11.74
CA LEU A 250 -0.99 12.96 -12.34
C LEU A 250 -1.53 14.37 -12.09
N LEU A 251 -1.51 14.82 -10.83
CA LEU A 251 -2.01 16.14 -10.48
C LEU A 251 -1.17 17.25 -11.12
N ALA A 252 0.16 17.16 -11.04
CA ALA A 252 1.07 18.15 -11.61
C ALA A 252 0.86 18.32 -13.12
N GLU A 253 0.69 17.22 -13.86
CA GLU A 253 0.59 17.27 -15.31
C GLU A 253 -0.80 17.63 -15.83
N THR A 254 -1.89 17.22 -15.17
CA THR A 254 -3.26 17.33 -15.72
C THR A 254 -4.00 18.63 -15.35
N GLY A 255 -3.58 19.31 -14.29
CA GLY A 255 -4.38 20.40 -13.71
C GLY A 255 -5.64 19.93 -12.97
N LEU A 256 -5.81 18.62 -12.78
CA LEU A 256 -6.91 18.01 -12.04
C LEU A 256 -7.07 18.65 -10.65
N VAL A 257 -8.33 18.97 -10.30
CA VAL A 257 -8.77 19.40 -8.98
C VAL A 257 -9.85 18.40 -8.54
N PRO A 258 -9.49 17.32 -7.84
CA PRO A 258 -10.47 16.34 -7.40
C PRO A 258 -11.36 16.93 -6.31
N LEU A 259 -12.51 16.29 -6.08
CA LEU A 259 -13.40 16.57 -4.95
C LEU A 259 -12.64 16.48 -3.62
N ALA A 260 -11.78 15.48 -3.50
CA ALA A 260 -10.87 15.31 -2.37
C ALA A 260 -9.69 14.39 -2.71
N ILE A 261 -8.66 14.48 -1.87
CA ILE A 261 -7.59 13.48 -1.72
C ILE A 261 -7.75 12.84 -0.34
N VAL A 262 -7.77 11.51 -0.27
CA VAL A 262 -7.74 10.76 0.99
C VAL A 262 -6.66 9.69 0.90
N ALA A 263 -5.66 9.74 1.79
CA ALA A 263 -4.52 8.84 1.69
C ALA A 263 -3.96 8.39 3.05
N MET A 264 -3.42 7.18 3.09
CA MET A 264 -2.66 6.63 4.21
C MET A 264 -1.29 7.31 4.28
N ALA A 265 -1.09 8.21 5.23
CA ALA A 265 0.14 9.00 5.34
C ALA A 265 0.25 9.72 6.68
N ARG A 266 1.46 10.25 6.95
CA ARG A 266 1.82 11.02 8.14
C ARG A 266 1.72 10.21 9.44
N THR A 267 2.18 10.85 10.51
CA THR A 267 2.14 10.33 11.87
C THR A 267 1.93 11.47 12.86
N TRP A 268 1.15 11.24 13.91
CA TRP A 268 1.00 12.21 15.01
C TRP A 268 2.12 12.08 16.03
N TYR A 269 2.50 10.85 16.36
CA TYR A 269 3.41 10.54 17.46
C TYR A 269 4.67 9.82 16.98
N ALA A 270 4.64 9.25 15.77
CA ALA A 270 5.77 8.54 15.15
C ALA A 270 6.32 7.39 16.02
N ASP A 271 5.45 6.77 16.81
CA ASP A 271 5.82 5.82 17.86
C ASP A 271 5.20 4.42 17.69
N VAL A 272 4.51 4.21 16.57
CA VAL A 272 3.89 2.93 16.16
C VAL A 272 4.45 2.33 14.88
N ASN A 273 5.08 3.18 14.07
CA ASN A 273 5.76 2.73 12.88
C ASN A 273 7.02 1.97 13.28
N ILE A 274 7.42 1.06 12.39
CA ILE A 274 8.80 0.62 12.37
C ILE A 274 9.59 1.88 11.99
N PHE A 275 9.46 2.39 10.76
CA PHE A 275 10.22 3.56 10.26
C PHE A 275 9.97 4.89 10.98
N ALA A 276 10.94 5.80 10.93
CA ALA A 276 10.81 7.14 11.49
C ALA A 276 9.72 7.98 10.76
N ASN A 277 9.49 7.66 9.47
CA ASN A 277 8.38 8.14 8.66
C ASN A 277 7.26 7.09 8.58
N ASN A 278 6.08 7.50 8.11
CA ASN A 278 5.12 6.53 7.58
C ASN A 278 5.74 5.85 6.33
N TYR A 279 5.39 4.58 6.08
CA TYR A 279 5.98 3.81 5.00
C TYR A 279 5.73 4.46 3.62
N ASN A 280 4.51 4.89 3.32
CA ASN A 280 4.17 5.54 2.05
C ASN A 280 4.88 6.89 1.89
N ASP A 281 5.10 7.62 2.99
CA ASP A 281 5.91 8.85 2.99
C ASP A 281 7.39 8.54 2.71
N LEU A 282 7.93 7.47 3.31
CA LEU A 282 9.33 7.08 3.22
C LEU A 282 9.75 6.74 1.79
N MET A 283 8.87 6.08 1.03
CA MET A 283 9.18 5.59 -0.32
C MET A 283 9.51 6.73 -1.30
N ASP A 284 8.90 7.91 -1.12
CA ASP A 284 9.20 9.12 -1.89
C ASP A 284 8.87 10.37 -1.06
N LEU A 285 9.82 10.76 -0.21
CA LEU A 285 9.67 11.89 0.71
C LEU A 285 9.39 13.21 -0.03
N ASP A 286 9.95 13.38 -1.23
CA ASP A 286 9.76 14.61 -1.99
C ASP A 286 8.36 14.68 -2.59
N ALA A 287 7.84 13.59 -3.17
CA ALA A 287 6.44 13.51 -3.59
C ALA A 287 5.48 13.66 -2.40
N ALA A 288 5.81 13.04 -1.25
CA ALA A 288 5.02 13.15 -0.03
C ALA A 288 4.91 14.60 0.48
N MET A 289 5.91 15.45 0.26
CA MET A 289 5.81 16.88 0.56
C MET A 289 5.19 17.70 -0.57
N GLU A 290 5.41 17.31 -1.83
CA GLU A 290 4.89 18.01 -3.00
C GLU A 290 3.36 17.92 -3.11
N ILE A 291 2.76 16.79 -2.72
CA ILE A 291 1.31 16.63 -2.73
C ILE A 291 0.60 17.70 -1.89
N GLU A 292 1.18 18.09 -0.74
CA GLU A 292 0.64 19.16 0.12
C GLU A 292 0.76 20.53 -0.54
N LYS A 293 1.86 20.79 -1.26
CA LYS A 293 2.03 22.04 -2.01
C LYS A 293 1.00 22.15 -3.13
N ILE A 294 0.77 21.06 -3.86
CA ILE A 294 -0.26 21.00 -4.91
C ILE A 294 -1.65 21.22 -4.29
N ALA A 295 -1.97 20.52 -3.21
CA ALA A 295 -3.25 20.64 -2.50
C ALA A 295 -3.49 22.07 -2.03
N LYS A 296 -2.49 22.71 -1.40
CA LYS A 296 -2.54 24.11 -0.98
C LYS A 296 -2.74 25.06 -2.15
N LYS A 297 -1.93 24.92 -3.20
CA LYS A 297 -1.95 25.81 -4.38
C LYS A 297 -3.30 25.77 -5.10
N ARG A 298 -3.96 24.61 -5.11
CA ARG A 298 -5.21 24.37 -5.84
C ARG A 298 -6.44 24.32 -4.94
N ALA A 299 -6.27 24.57 -3.63
CA ALA A 299 -7.31 24.43 -2.62
C ALA A 299 -8.04 23.07 -2.65
N ILE A 300 -7.30 21.98 -2.88
CA ILE A 300 -7.86 20.62 -2.92
C ILE A 300 -8.10 20.13 -1.48
N PRO A 301 -9.34 19.78 -1.09
CA PRO A 301 -9.60 19.16 0.20
C PRO A 301 -8.81 17.86 0.37
N THR A 302 -7.95 17.80 1.39
CA THR A 302 -7.02 16.67 1.58
C THR A 302 -7.13 16.14 3.00
N TRP A 303 -7.23 14.81 3.14
CA TRP A 303 -7.21 14.09 4.41
C TRP A 303 -6.12 13.03 4.41
N PHE A 304 -5.29 13.05 5.43
CA PHE A 304 -4.35 11.98 5.70
C PHE A 304 -4.82 11.11 6.87
N PHE A 305 -4.75 9.81 6.66
CA PHE A 305 -5.02 8.78 7.65
C PHE A 305 -3.68 8.29 8.20
N PRO A 306 -3.33 8.64 9.45
CA PRO A 306 -2.04 8.30 10.02
C PRO A 306 -2.05 6.86 10.57
N THR A 307 -0.87 6.23 10.65
CA THR A 307 -0.74 4.84 11.14
C THR A 307 -1.38 4.64 12.51
N GLU A 308 -1.35 5.67 13.35
CA GLU A 308 -1.92 5.66 14.69
C GLU A 308 -3.43 5.39 14.73
N CYS A 309 -4.14 5.58 13.62
CA CYS A 309 -5.57 5.29 13.46
C CYS A 309 -5.86 3.84 13.02
N ALA A 310 -4.85 3.05 12.67
CA ALA A 310 -4.99 1.63 12.29
C ALA A 310 -4.17 0.67 13.16
N LYS A 311 -3.22 1.19 13.97
CA LYS A 311 -2.31 0.36 14.78
C LYS A 311 -2.15 0.87 16.20
N ALA A 312 -2.27 -0.04 17.16
CA ALA A 312 -2.01 0.22 18.56
C ALA A 312 -0.49 0.32 18.82
N LYS A 313 -0.11 1.11 19.83
CA LYS A 313 1.26 1.12 20.33
C LYS A 313 1.42 0.01 21.35
N VAL A 314 2.31 -0.95 21.06
CA VAL A 314 2.63 -2.06 21.95
C VAL A 314 4.13 -2.04 22.24
N GLN A 315 4.50 -2.17 23.50
CA GLN A 315 5.89 -2.32 23.93
C GLN A 315 5.99 -3.41 25.00
N ASP A 316 6.87 -4.39 24.80
CA ASP A 316 7.10 -5.50 25.73
C ASP A 316 5.80 -6.23 26.13
N GLY A 317 4.92 -6.44 25.14
CA GLY A 317 3.60 -7.07 25.31
C GLY A 317 2.54 -6.17 25.97
N LYS A 318 2.88 -4.93 26.36
CA LYS A 318 1.95 -3.97 26.98
C LYS A 318 1.42 -2.97 25.96
N VAL A 319 0.11 -2.79 25.92
CA VAL A 319 -0.55 -1.76 25.11
C VAL A 319 -0.32 -0.39 25.77
N LEU A 320 0.51 0.45 25.15
CA LEU A 320 0.78 1.81 25.62
C LEU A 320 -0.24 2.82 25.07
N ARG A 321 -0.76 2.58 23.86
CA ARG A 321 -1.84 3.36 23.25
C ARG A 321 -2.76 2.41 22.49
N ALA A 322 -4.01 2.32 22.93
CA ALA A 322 -5.00 1.50 22.26
C ALA A 322 -5.44 2.13 20.94
N CYS A 323 -5.71 1.29 19.94
CA CYS A 323 -6.36 1.67 18.70
C CYS A 323 -7.56 0.73 18.52
N PRO A 324 -8.81 1.19 18.70
CA PRO A 324 -9.99 0.33 18.59
C PRO A 324 -10.16 -0.37 17.22
N TRP A 325 -9.59 0.22 16.17
CA TRP A 325 -9.61 -0.33 14.80
C TRP A 325 -8.40 -1.21 14.48
N ASP A 326 -7.46 -1.36 15.41
CA ASP A 326 -6.44 -2.39 15.35
C ASP A 326 -7.06 -3.74 15.77
N PHE A 327 -7.86 -4.32 14.87
CA PHE A 327 -8.72 -5.46 15.14
C PHE A 327 -7.96 -6.69 15.64
N ALA A 328 -8.48 -7.36 16.67
CA ALA A 328 -7.97 -8.65 17.10
C ALA A 328 -8.28 -9.74 16.05
N THR A 329 -7.54 -10.85 16.08
CA THR A 329 -7.68 -11.97 15.14
C THR A 329 -9.12 -12.46 15.03
N GLU A 330 -9.83 -12.60 16.14
CA GLU A 330 -11.22 -13.06 16.16
C GLU A 330 -12.14 -12.10 15.43
N LYS A 331 -11.87 -10.79 15.54
CA LYS A 331 -12.66 -9.75 14.85
C LYS A 331 -12.36 -9.70 13.36
N LEU A 332 -11.10 -9.93 12.98
CA LEU A 332 -10.72 -10.08 11.57
C LEU A 332 -11.44 -11.28 10.95
N ILE A 333 -11.39 -12.44 11.60
CA ILE A 333 -12.13 -13.64 11.17
C ILE A 333 -13.61 -13.30 10.97
N THR A 334 -14.27 -12.66 11.95
CA THR A 334 -15.67 -12.25 11.80
C THR A 334 -15.90 -11.36 10.58
N ILE A 335 -15.05 -10.36 10.31
CA ILE A 335 -15.18 -9.47 9.14
C ILE A 335 -15.16 -10.29 7.84
N PHE A 336 -14.20 -11.20 7.69
CA PHE A 336 -14.04 -12.01 6.47
C PHE A 336 -15.10 -13.12 6.35
N GLU A 337 -15.52 -13.73 7.46
CA GLU A 337 -16.63 -14.69 7.48
C GLU A 337 -17.94 -14.02 7.04
N ASP A 338 -18.27 -12.86 7.62
CA ASP A 338 -19.46 -12.08 7.27
C ASP A 338 -19.43 -11.64 5.79
N ALA A 339 -18.23 -11.39 5.25
CA ALA A 339 -18.03 -11.05 3.84
C ALA A 339 -18.03 -12.27 2.89
N GLY A 340 -18.03 -13.50 3.42
CA GLY A 340 -17.82 -14.71 2.63
C GLY A 340 -16.46 -14.72 1.91
N ASP A 341 -15.41 -14.18 2.54
CA ASP A 341 -14.11 -13.94 1.93
C ASP A 341 -12.91 -14.53 2.71
N MET A 342 -13.10 -15.70 3.31
CA MET A 342 -12.07 -16.37 4.11
C MET A 342 -10.79 -16.68 3.35
N GLU A 343 -10.84 -16.82 2.02
CA GLU A 343 -9.64 -16.98 1.19
C GLU A 343 -8.67 -15.80 1.37
N SER A 344 -9.17 -14.55 1.37
CA SER A 344 -8.31 -13.38 1.58
C SER A 344 -7.80 -13.27 3.01
N TYR A 345 -8.57 -13.71 4.01
CA TYR A 345 -8.07 -13.83 5.38
C TYR A 345 -6.91 -14.82 5.47
N GLU A 346 -7.05 -16.01 4.88
CA GLU A 346 -6.02 -17.05 4.90
C GLU A 346 -4.74 -16.58 4.21
N GLN A 347 -4.87 -15.90 3.07
CA GLN A 347 -3.74 -15.35 2.35
C GLN A 347 -3.06 -14.20 3.12
N ALA A 348 -3.83 -13.27 3.71
CA ALA A 348 -3.28 -12.22 4.56
C ALA A 348 -2.62 -12.80 5.83
N GLY A 349 -3.19 -13.87 6.38
CA GLY A 349 -2.63 -14.59 7.50
C GLY A 349 -1.33 -15.30 7.15
N ALA A 350 -1.22 -15.90 5.96
CA ALA A 350 0.02 -16.48 5.45
C ALA A 350 1.10 -15.41 5.27
N PHE A 351 0.77 -14.30 4.62
CA PHE A 351 1.62 -13.12 4.49
C PHE A 351 2.18 -12.68 5.85
N THR A 352 1.29 -12.49 6.82
CA THR A 352 1.68 -12.03 8.17
C THR A 352 2.66 -13.01 8.83
N ARG A 353 2.40 -14.33 8.74
CA ARG A 353 3.29 -15.35 9.31
C ARG A 353 4.66 -15.38 8.62
N GLU A 354 4.70 -15.20 7.29
CA GLU A 354 5.93 -15.20 6.52
C GLU A 354 6.78 -13.93 6.74
N THR A 355 6.15 -12.77 6.96
CA THR A 355 6.90 -11.53 7.24
C THR A 355 7.66 -11.60 8.56
N MET A 356 7.10 -12.26 9.59
CA MET A 356 7.54 -12.21 11.00
C MET A 356 7.63 -10.80 11.63
N THR A 357 7.47 -9.72 10.84
CA THR A 357 7.52 -8.32 11.27
C THR A 357 6.21 -7.85 11.88
N LEU A 358 5.10 -8.52 11.56
CA LEU A 358 3.75 -8.21 12.05
C LEU A 358 3.22 -9.36 12.92
N ALA A 359 2.69 -9.01 14.09
CA ALA A 359 2.09 -10.00 14.99
C ALA A 359 0.72 -10.52 14.50
N LYS A 360 0.06 -9.76 13.61
CA LYS A 360 -1.26 -10.03 13.04
C LYS A 360 -1.47 -9.19 11.77
N ILE A 361 -2.55 -9.48 11.05
CA ILE A 361 -2.99 -8.68 9.90
C ILE A 361 -3.38 -7.27 10.39
N HIS A 362 -2.94 -6.25 9.66
CA HIS A 362 -3.38 -4.87 9.82
C HIS A 362 -4.10 -4.42 8.53
N MET A 363 -5.09 -3.53 8.68
CA MET A 363 -5.96 -3.03 7.61
C MET A 363 -5.75 -1.51 7.43
N PHE A 364 -4.54 -1.08 7.12
CA PHE A 364 -4.18 0.33 6.93
C PHE A 364 -4.98 1.03 5.81
N ASP A 365 -4.95 0.50 4.60
CA ASP A 365 -5.43 1.15 3.38
C ASP A 365 -6.96 1.10 3.29
N VAL A 366 -7.59 -0.03 3.60
CA VAL A 366 -9.06 -0.07 3.65
C VAL A 366 -9.63 0.79 4.78
N LEU A 367 -8.96 0.90 5.93
CA LEU A 367 -9.40 1.81 7.00
C LEU A 367 -9.26 3.28 6.62
N THR A 368 -8.35 3.62 5.72
CA THR A 368 -8.18 5.01 5.21
C THR A 368 -9.45 5.54 4.56
N VAL A 369 -10.25 4.67 3.93
CA VAL A 369 -11.48 5.05 3.24
C VAL A 369 -12.75 4.86 4.06
N VAL A 370 -12.70 4.15 5.21
CA VAL A 370 -13.86 3.99 6.11
C VAL A 370 -14.47 5.34 6.55
N PRO A 371 -13.69 6.38 6.91
CA PRO A 371 -14.24 7.69 7.23
C PRO A 371 -15.05 8.35 6.11
N LEU A 372 -14.83 7.98 4.84
CA LEU A 372 -15.65 8.48 3.73
C LEU A 372 -17.07 7.91 3.78
N ALA A 373 -17.24 6.65 4.16
CA ALA A 373 -18.55 6.02 4.34
C ALA A 373 -19.17 6.34 5.71
N LEU A 374 -18.33 6.60 6.71
CA LEU A 374 -18.72 6.93 8.09
C LEU A 374 -18.10 8.28 8.53
N PRO A 375 -18.61 9.44 8.02
CA PRO A 375 -17.99 10.75 8.27
C PRO A 375 -17.86 11.19 9.73
N SER A 376 -18.62 10.58 10.64
CA SER A 376 -18.58 10.85 12.07
C SER A 376 -17.73 9.86 12.86
N SER A 377 -17.07 8.91 12.19
CA SER A 377 -16.31 7.83 12.84
C SER A 377 -15.01 8.30 13.47
N LEU A 378 -14.38 9.33 12.89
CA LEU A 378 -13.09 9.85 13.32
C LEU A 378 -13.07 11.38 13.24
N PRO A 379 -12.65 12.07 14.32
CA PRO A 379 -12.33 13.49 14.22
C PRO A 379 -11.05 13.70 13.41
N TYR A 380 -10.88 14.91 12.92
CA TYR A 380 -9.64 15.35 12.27
C TYR A 380 -9.20 16.71 12.81
N ARG A 381 -7.93 17.05 12.59
CA ARG A 381 -7.34 18.35 12.90
C ARG A 381 -6.73 18.95 11.64
N ARG A 382 -6.79 20.27 11.50
CA ARG A 382 -6.02 20.96 10.47
C ARG A 382 -4.56 20.98 10.87
N ALA A 383 -3.68 20.68 9.93
CA ALA A 383 -2.25 20.56 10.18
C ALA A 383 -1.45 21.11 8.99
N GLU A 384 -0.16 21.33 9.21
CA GLU A 384 0.83 21.54 8.16
C GLU A 384 2.01 20.57 8.35
N SER A 385 2.55 20.06 7.25
CA SER A 385 3.75 19.24 7.30
C SER A 385 5.01 20.10 7.32
N TYR A 386 6.05 19.63 7.99
CA TYR A 386 7.37 20.26 7.99
C TYR A 386 8.47 19.20 7.96
N TRP A 387 9.63 19.61 7.44
CA TRP A 387 10.83 18.80 7.50
C TRP A 387 11.45 18.84 8.90
N ASP A 388 11.77 17.67 9.41
CA ASP A 388 12.49 17.49 10.66
C ASP A 388 13.67 16.52 10.44
N GLN A 389 14.51 16.36 11.46
CA GLN A 389 15.64 15.44 11.44
C GLN A 389 15.62 14.54 12.67
N VAL A 390 15.67 13.22 12.44
CA VAL A 390 15.81 12.21 13.49
C VAL A 390 17.03 11.36 13.14
N LYS A 391 18.07 11.41 13.98
CA LYS A 391 19.33 10.68 13.75
C LYS A 391 19.90 10.90 12.34
N GLU A 392 19.99 12.17 11.92
CA GLU A 392 20.49 12.58 10.60
C GLU A 392 19.61 12.21 9.39
N GLN A 393 18.52 11.48 9.61
CA GLN A 393 17.55 11.17 8.56
C GLN A 393 16.50 12.27 8.46
N ARG A 394 16.17 12.62 7.21
CA ARG A 394 15.08 13.55 6.90
C ARG A 394 13.74 12.87 7.16
N VAL A 395 12.91 13.49 8.00
CA VAL A 395 11.57 12.97 8.29
C VAL A 395 10.51 14.04 8.07
N ILE A 396 9.29 13.60 7.74
CA ILE A 396 8.11 14.44 7.65
C ILE A 396 7.38 14.38 8.98
N ARG A 397 7.16 15.55 9.58
CA ARG A 397 6.36 15.74 10.79
C ARG A 397 5.17 16.63 10.50
N ILE A 398 4.15 16.52 11.34
CA ILE A 398 2.98 17.39 11.29
C ILE A 398 2.88 18.14 12.61
N LYS A 399 2.31 19.34 12.54
CA LYS A 399 1.86 20.08 13.71
C LYS A 399 0.48 20.63 13.43
N GLU A 400 -0.35 20.72 14.48
CA GLU A 400 -1.64 21.36 14.35
C GLU A 400 -1.46 22.81 13.91
N ALA A 401 -2.22 23.19 12.90
CA ALA A 401 -2.22 24.53 12.34
C ALA A 401 -3.67 24.89 12.08
N PRO A 402 -4.24 25.89 12.79
CA PRO A 402 -5.62 26.28 12.61
C PRO A 402 -5.96 26.55 11.17
N ASP A 403 -5.04 27.06 10.34
CA ASP A 403 -5.14 27.34 8.89
C ASP A 403 -4.31 26.40 7.99
N GLY A 404 -3.98 25.22 8.51
CA GLY A 404 -3.22 24.20 7.78
C GLY A 404 -3.88 23.77 6.46
N PRO A 405 -3.08 23.46 5.42
CA PRO A 405 -3.60 23.08 4.11
C PRO A 405 -4.18 21.66 4.07
N ILE A 406 -3.92 20.84 5.09
CA ILE A 406 -4.32 19.43 5.16
C ILE A 406 -5.15 19.17 6.41
N ASN A 407 -6.00 18.15 6.33
CA ASN A 407 -6.65 17.55 7.48
C ASN A 407 -5.94 16.24 7.81
N VAL A 408 -5.71 15.95 9.08
CA VAL A 408 -5.16 14.67 9.52
C VAL A 408 -6.14 14.06 10.52
N PHE A 409 -6.57 12.83 10.29
CA PHE A 409 -7.45 12.12 11.22
C PHE A 409 -6.74 11.94 12.56
N TYR A 410 -7.47 12.15 13.66
CA TYR A 410 -6.94 12.05 15.00
C TYR A 410 -7.34 10.70 15.62
N PRO A 411 -6.41 9.94 16.23
CA PRO A 411 -6.68 8.62 16.80
C PRO A 411 -7.44 8.74 18.13
N ASP A 412 -8.67 9.25 18.06
CA ASP A 412 -9.58 9.43 19.19
C ASP A 412 -10.17 8.09 19.61
N LYS A 413 -9.74 7.59 20.77
CA LYS A 413 -10.14 6.27 21.25
C LYS A 413 -11.66 6.15 21.44
N GLU A 414 -12.33 7.18 21.93
CA GLU A 414 -13.77 7.13 22.22
C GLU A 414 -14.58 7.08 20.92
N ALA A 415 -14.25 7.94 19.96
CA ALA A 415 -14.91 7.97 18.65
C ALA A 415 -14.68 6.66 17.88
N MET A 416 -13.45 6.13 17.91
CA MET A 416 -13.12 4.87 17.24
C MET A 416 -13.83 3.67 17.88
N GLU A 417 -13.93 3.61 19.21
CA GLU A 417 -14.66 2.54 19.89
C GLU A 417 -16.16 2.64 19.59
N ALA A 418 -16.73 3.85 19.62
CA ALA A 418 -18.13 4.08 19.28
C ALA A 418 -18.48 3.70 17.83
N SER A 419 -17.52 3.81 16.91
CA SER A 419 -17.71 3.50 15.48
C SER A 419 -17.20 2.13 15.06
N LYS A 420 -16.53 1.39 15.94
CA LYS A 420 -15.85 0.13 15.64
C LYS A 420 -16.73 -0.90 14.92
N GLN A 421 -17.94 -1.13 15.42
CA GLN A 421 -18.86 -2.09 14.79
C GLN A 421 -19.33 -1.64 13.41
N MET A 422 -19.46 -0.33 13.19
CA MET A 422 -19.82 0.21 11.88
C MET A 422 -18.64 0.10 10.91
N ALA A 423 -17.41 0.35 11.36
CA ALA A 423 -16.21 0.16 10.55
C ALA A 423 -16.04 -1.31 10.12
N MET A 424 -16.25 -2.26 11.04
CA MET A 424 -16.22 -3.70 10.70
C MET A 424 -17.26 -4.06 9.64
N LYS A 425 -18.51 -3.57 9.80
CA LYS A 425 -19.58 -3.78 8.82
C LYS A 425 -19.28 -3.13 7.47
N GLU A 426 -18.66 -1.96 7.46
CA GLU A 426 -18.25 -1.26 6.25
C GLU A 426 -17.22 -2.09 5.47
N ILE A 427 -16.19 -2.59 6.15
CA ILE A 427 -15.16 -3.45 5.54
C ILE A 427 -15.81 -4.74 5.03
N SER A 428 -16.63 -5.39 5.84
CA SER A 428 -17.32 -6.61 5.42
C SER A 428 -18.23 -6.39 4.20
N TYR A 429 -18.94 -5.26 4.15
CA TYR A 429 -19.77 -4.88 3.00
C TYR A 429 -18.95 -4.77 1.71
N VAL A 430 -17.79 -4.11 1.73
CA VAL A 430 -16.97 -3.94 0.51
C VAL A 430 -16.22 -5.20 0.09
N LEU A 431 -15.99 -6.12 1.02
CA LEU A 431 -15.41 -7.43 0.73
C LEU A 431 -16.46 -8.47 0.29
N SER A 432 -17.74 -8.17 0.47
CA SER A 432 -18.84 -9.04 0.06
C SER A 432 -18.99 -9.05 -1.47
N PRO A 433 -19.39 -10.18 -2.08
CA PRO A 433 -19.76 -10.21 -3.49
C PRO A 433 -20.88 -9.23 -3.80
N VAL A 434 -20.84 -8.61 -4.98
CA VAL A 434 -21.96 -7.82 -5.51
C VAL A 434 -23.16 -8.77 -5.65
N ARG A 435 -24.24 -8.50 -4.89
CA ARG A 435 -25.50 -9.23 -5.06
C ARG A 435 -26.06 -8.87 -6.43
N GLY A 436 -26.21 -9.87 -7.30
CA GLY A 436 -26.91 -9.67 -8.57
C GLY A 436 -28.30 -9.11 -8.30
N ASN A 437 -28.65 -8.01 -8.97
CA ASN A 437 -30.01 -7.50 -9.02
C ASN A 437 -30.93 -8.45 -9.77
#